data_AF-A0A4D5S391-F1
#
_entry.id   AF-A0A4D5S391-F1
#
_cell.length_a   1.000
_cell.length_b   1.000
_cell.length_c   1.000
_cell.angle_alpha   90.00
_cell.angle_beta   90.00
_cell.angle_gamma   90.00
#
_symmetry.space_group_name_H-M   'P 1'
#
loop_
_entity.id
_entity.type
_entity.pdbx_description
1 polymer ?
#
loop_
_entity_poly.entity_id
_entity_poly.type
_entity_poly.pdbx_seq_one_letter_code
_entity_poly.pdbx_strand_id
1 'polypeptide(L)'
;PRIHVRSCSDCGARYNILRVEHGSSEIHQFREMDVTTLSTVFFFALASHCMASDTDFTEKNSQVNATWLTEYTACLDSKYHKQKPGPESSLYGHCTPWKNEACCTENTTRDVHHTAMYGFSLDFCEEQTGQKMRDVCKKHFHRDLCFYECEPNIGPWSLR
;
A
#
# COMPACT_ATOMS: atom_id res chain seq x y z
N PRO A 1 22.31 22.34 12.08
CA PRO A 1 22.33 20.89 12.38
C PRO A 1 23.08 20.12 11.28
N ARG A 2 24.17 19.45 11.63
CA ARG A 2 25.01 18.69 10.68
C ARG A 2 24.22 17.54 10.08
N ILE A 3 24.03 17.57 8.76
CA ILE A 3 23.47 16.47 7.99
C ILE A 3 24.58 15.43 7.82
N HIS A 4 24.42 14.27 8.45
CA HIS A 4 25.23 13.10 8.10
C HIS A 4 24.58 12.40 6.90
N VAL A 5 25.13 12.69 5.72
CA VAL A 5 24.85 11.93 4.50
C VAL A 5 25.66 10.65 4.58
N ARG A 6 25.04 9.53 4.95
CA ARG A 6 25.60 8.22 4.58
C ARG A 6 25.29 7.99 3.11
N SER A 7 26.32 8.09 2.28
CA SER A 7 26.29 7.73 0.87
C SER A 7 25.98 6.23 0.74
N CYS A 8 24.75 5.87 0.37
CA CYS A 8 24.51 4.61 -0.34
C CYS A 8 24.78 4.88 -1.82
N SER A 9 26.04 4.78 -2.20
CA SER A 9 26.46 4.72 -3.60
C SER A 9 26.16 3.32 -4.14
N ASP A 10 24.89 3.06 -4.45
CA ASP A 10 24.45 2.08 -5.46
C ASP A 10 22.92 1.96 -5.44
N CYS A 11 22.27 2.78 -6.26
CA CYS A 11 21.03 2.47 -6.98
C CYS A 11 20.65 3.73 -7.78
N GLY A 12 20.95 3.71 -9.08
CA GLY A 12 20.60 4.76 -10.03
C GLY A 12 19.11 4.80 -10.37
N ALA A 13 18.25 5.04 -9.38
CA ALA A 13 16.84 5.35 -9.60
C ALA A 13 16.38 6.31 -8.49
N ARG A 14 16.32 7.61 -8.82
CA ARG A 14 15.70 8.62 -7.94
C ARG A 14 14.18 8.45 -8.02
N TYR A 15 13.59 7.82 -7.01
CA TYR A 15 12.19 8.07 -6.68
C TYR A 15 12.10 8.66 -5.28
N ASN A 16 11.48 9.83 -5.20
CA ASN A 16 11.21 10.51 -3.95
C ASN A 16 10.04 9.82 -3.27
N ILE A 17 10.31 8.97 -2.27
CA ILE A 17 9.26 8.49 -1.37
C ILE A 17 8.94 9.64 -0.40
N LEU A 18 7.82 10.31 -0.62
CA LEU A 18 7.28 11.29 0.31
C LEU A 18 6.77 10.53 1.55
N ARG A 19 7.58 10.50 2.59
CA ARG A 19 7.16 10.12 3.95
C ARG A 19 6.53 11.36 4.58
N VAL A 20 5.20 11.37 4.74
CA VAL A 20 4.51 12.41 5.50
C VAL A 20 4.69 12.10 6.99
N GLU A 21 5.57 12.84 7.65
CA GLU A 21 5.61 12.90 9.11
C GLU A 21 4.82 14.13 9.56
N HIS A 22 3.68 13.93 10.21
CA HIS A 22 2.95 14.99 10.90
C HIS A 22 3.69 15.35 12.19
N GLY A 23 4.64 16.28 12.09
CA GLY A 23 5.23 16.98 13.23
C GLY A 23 4.47 18.28 13.49
N SER A 24 3.76 18.36 14.62
CA SER A 24 3.09 19.58 15.07
C SER A 24 4.10 20.55 15.68
N SER A 25 4.01 21.83 15.33
CA SER A 25 4.72 22.89 16.04
C SER A 25 3.93 24.19 16.00
N GLU A 26 3.15 24.47 17.03
CA GLU A 26 2.83 25.84 17.44
C GLU A 26 2.89 25.94 18.97
N ILE A 27 3.83 26.76 19.46
CA ILE A 27 4.02 27.06 20.88
C ILE A 27 3.18 28.30 21.17
N HIS A 28 1.98 28.11 21.72
CA HIS A 28 1.25 29.17 22.37
C HIS A 28 1.69 29.27 23.83
N GLN A 29 2.25 30.43 24.19
CA GLN A 29 2.62 30.81 25.53
C GLN A 29 1.36 30.91 26.41
N PHE A 30 1.04 29.82 27.14
CA PHE A 30 -0.08 29.76 28.08
C PHE A 30 0.40 30.05 29.50
N ARG A 31 -0.28 31.00 30.16
CA ARG A 31 -0.15 31.31 31.59
C ARG A 31 -0.25 30.04 32.43
N GLU A 32 0.52 29.97 33.52
CA GLU A 32 0.47 28.90 34.50
C GLU A 32 -0.97 28.69 35.00
N MET A 33 -1.54 27.52 34.70
CA MET A 33 -2.82 27.06 35.22
C MET A 33 -2.54 25.90 36.18
N ASP A 34 -3.09 25.98 37.39
CA ASP A 34 -2.89 24.99 38.45
C ASP A 34 -3.35 23.59 37.99
N VAL A 35 -2.62 22.55 38.40
CA VAL A 35 -2.77 21.14 37.95
C VAL A 35 -4.19 20.60 38.20
N THR A 36 -4.85 21.10 39.24
CA THR A 36 -6.25 20.78 39.56
C THR A 36 -7.24 21.36 38.53
N THR A 37 -6.94 22.55 38.02
CA THR A 37 -7.72 23.22 36.95
C THR A 37 -7.48 22.55 35.60
N LEU A 38 -6.23 22.17 35.29
CA LEU A 38 -5.89 21.42 34.08
C LEU A 38 -6.58 20.05 34.04
N SER A 39 -6.60 19.33 35.17
CA SER A 39 -7.26 18.02 35.25
C SER A 39 -8.77 18.13 35.06
N THR A 40 -9.43 19.06 35.75
CA THR A 40 -10.88 19.25 35.61
C THR A 40 -11.27 19.73 34.21
N VAL A 41 -10.55 20.69 33.63
CA VAL A 41 -10.79 21.15 32.26
C VAL A 41 -10.54 20.01 31.24
N PHE A 42 -9.53 19.16 31.44
CA PHE A 42 -9.33 17.97 30.60
C PHE A 42 -10.46 16.95 30.76
N PHE A 43 -10.93 16.69 31.97
CA PHE A 43 -12.03 15.77 32.22
C PHE A 43 -13.35 16.28 31.60
N PHE A 44 -13.64 17.57 31.71
CA PHE A 44 -14.81 18.16 31.06
C PHE A 44 -14.65 18.22 29.53
N ALA A 45 -13.45 18.53 29.01
CA ALA A 45 -13.20 18.50 27.57
C ALA A 45 -13.31 17.08 26.99
N LEU A 46 -12.79 16.05 27.68
CA LEU A 46 -12.93 14.66 27.27
C LEU A 46 -14.40 14.20 27.34
N ALA A 47 -15.14 14.57 28.38
CA ALA A 47 -16.57 14.25 28.48
C ALA A 47 -17.40 14.95 27.38
N SER A 48 -17.08 16.21 27.05
CA SER A 48 -17.76 16.94 25.97
C SER A 48 -17.37 16.45 24.57
N HIS A 49 -16.16 15.94 24.35
CA HIS A 49 -15.77 15.30 23.09
C HIS A 49 -16.30 13.86 22.97
N CYS A 50 -16.58 13.18 24.07
CA CYS A 50 -17.22 11.86 24.05
C CYS A 50 -18.74 11.92 23.80
N MET A 51 -19.39 13.07 24.00
CA MET A 51 -20.84 13.24 23.81
C MET A 51 -21.20 13.95 22.48
N ALA A 52 -20.22 14.22 21.62
CA ALA A 52 -20.41 14.90 20.34
C ALA A 52 -19.97 14.06 19.13
N SER A 53 -20.15 12.74 19.20
CA SER A 53 -20.01 11.84 18.05
C SER A 53 -21.24 10.94 17.88
N ASP A 54 -22.44 11.52 18.02
CA ASP A 54 -23.68 10.95 17.48
C ASP A 54 -24.18 11.84 16.32
N THR A 55 -23.31 12.09 15.35
CA THR A 55 -23.78 12.28 13.98
C THR A 55 -23.45 11.00 13.23
N ASP A 56 -24.35 10.05 13.33
CA ASP A 56 -24.92 9.36 12.17
C ASP A 56 -24.06 9.47 10.89
N PHE A 57 -22.97 8.70 10.85
CA PHE A 57 -22.40 8.23 9.58
C PHE A 57 -23.04 6.88 9.24
N THR A 58 -24.35 6.75 9.46
CA THR A 58 -25.13 5.78 8.73
C THR A 58 -25.81 6.53 7.58
N GLU A 59 -25.60 6.02 6.38
CA GLU A 59 -26.40 6.34 5.19
C GLU A 59 -26.12 7.67 4.46
N LYS A 60 -24.92 7.80 3.90
CA LYS A 60 -24.75 8.42 2.57
C LYS A 60 -23.76 7.65 1.70
N ASN A 61 -24.15 6.46 1.24
CA ASN A 61 -24.13 6.13 -0.20
C ASN A 61 -24.89 4.81 -0.49
N SER A 62 -26.22 4.84 -0.45
CA SER A 62 -27.07 3.73 -0.93
C SER A 62 -27.22 3.74 -2.48
N GLN A 63 -26.36 4.46 -3.21
CA GLN A 63 -26.35 4.49 -4.67
C GLN A 63 -24.92 4.62 -5.23
N VAL A 64 -23.97 3.82 -4.74
CA VAL A 64 -22.89 3.41 -5.64
C VAL A 64 -23.53 2.41 -6.58
N ASN A 65 -23.91 2.85 -7.79
CA ASN A 65 -24.48 1.93 -8.76
C ASN A 65 -23.45 0.81 -9.05
N ALA A 66 -23.94 -0.41 -9.27
CA ALA A 66 -23.08 -1.58 -9.49
C ALA A 66 -22.07 -1.36 -10.64
N THR A 67 -22.43 -0.50 -11.61
CA THR A 67 -21.58 -0.06 -12.71
C THR A 67 -20.31 0.69 -12.28
N TRP A 68 -20.38 1.64 -11.33
CA TRP A 68 -19.20 2.35 -10.82
C TRP A 68 -18.27 1.43 -10.03
N LEU A 69 -18.83 0.49 -9.25
CA LEU A 69 -18.03 -0.53 -8.56
C LEU A 69 -17.31 -1.45 -9.54
N THR A 70 -17.98 -1.87 -10.63
CA THR A 70 -17.31 -2.66 -11.68
C THR A 70 -16.26 -1.90 -12.48
N GLU A 71 -16.27 -0.57 -12.43
CA GLU A 71 -15.21 0.24 -13.06
C GLU A 71 -13.98 0.35 -12.17
N TYR A 72 -14.16 0.38 -10.85
CA TYR A 72 -13.09 0.51 -9.86
C TYR A 72 -12.45 -0.83 -9.49
N THR A 73 -13.27 -1.84 -9.18
CA THR A 73 -12.83 -3.19 -8.80
C THR A 73 -12.97 -4.14 -10.00
N ALA A 74 -11.90 -4.29 -10.78
CA ALA A 74 -11.86 -5.14 -11.96
C ALA A 74 -10.46 -5.73 -12.17
N CYS A 75 -10.42 -6.94 -12.72
CA CYS A 75 -9.17 -7.52 -13.19
C CYS A 75 -8.86 -7.06 -14.61
N LEU A 76 -7.57 -6.88 -14.89
CA LEU A 76 -7.12 -6.66 -16.27
C LEU A 76 -7.40 -7.90 -17.12
N ASP A 77 -7.73 -7.69 -18.38
CA ASP A 77 -7.81 -8.77 -19.36
C ASP A 77 -6.40 -9.11 -19.85
N SER A 78 -5.70 -9.94 -19.08
CA SER A 78 -4.30 -10.31 -19.31
C SER A 78 -4.08 -11.80 -19.04
N LYS A 79 -2.95 -12.32 -19.52
CA LYS A 79 -2.64 -13.76 -19.63
C LYS A 79 -2.84 -14.56 -18.33
N TYR A 80 -2.50 -13.99 -17.18
CA TYR A 80 -2.52 -14.70 -15.89
C TYR A 80 -3.54 -14.13 -14.91
N HIS A 81 -4.33 -13.15 -15.36
CA HIS A 81 -5.42 -12.57 -14.58
C HIS A 81 -6.66 -13.46 -14.63
N LYS A 82 -7.39 -13.46 -13.52
CA LYS A 82 -8.74 -14.01 -13.43
C LYS A 82 -9.71 -13.09 -14.17
N GLN A 83 -10.87 -13.62 -14.55
CA GLN A 83 -11.93 -12.81 -15.15
C GLN A 83 -12.54 -11.80 -14.17
N LYS A 84 -12.56 -12.12 -12.87
CA LYS A 84 -13.13 -11.27 -11.81
C LYS A 84 -12.34 -11.41 -10.52
N PRO A 85 -12.28 -10.35 -9.70
CA PRO A 85 -11.69 -10.43 -8.36
C PRO A 85 -12.40 -11.47 -7.50
N GLY A 86 -11.66 -12.09 -6.59
CA GLY A 86 -12.24 -12.96 -5.59
C GLY A 86 -11.19 -13.54 -4.63
N PRO A 87 -11.63 -14.18 -3.55
CA PRO A 87 -10.72 -14.73 -2.55
C PRO A 87 -9.93 -15.91 -3.11
N GLU A 88 -8.69 -16.05 -2.64
CA GLU A 88 -7.80 -17.17 -2.93
C GLU A 88 -7.44 -17.89 -1.63
N SER A 89 -7.39 -19.23 -1.66
CA SER A 89 -7.14 -20.04 -0.47
C SER A 89 -5.74 -19.83 0.11
N SER A 90 -4.75 -19.64 -0.77
CA SER A 90 -3.33 -19.50 -0.43
C SER A 90 -2.56 -18.77 -1.52
N LEU A 91 -2.15 -17.52 -1.27
CA LEU A 91 -1.22 -16.79 -2.15
C LEU A 91 0.20 -16.90 -1.61
N TYR A 92 1.20 -16.93 -2.51
CA TYR A 92 2.59 -17.18 -2.15
C TYR A 92 3.39 -15.90 -1.85
N GLY A 93 4.24 -15.96 -0.82
CA GLY A 93 5.26 -14.95 -0.55
C GLY A 93 4.71 -13.54 -0.38
N HIS A 94 5.23 -12.61 -1.22
CA HIS A 94 4.86 -11.20 -1.17
C HIS A 94 3.43 -10.91 -1.66
N CYS A 95 2.75 -11.89 -2.28
CA CYS A 95 1.41 -11.72 -2.83
C CYS A 95 0.29 -12.01 -1.80
N THR A 96 0.64 -12.47 -0.59
CA THR A 96 -0.30 -12.74 0.50
C THR A 96 -1.26 -11.60 0.88
N PRO A 97 -0.92 -10.29 0.73
CA PRO A 97 -1.84 -9.22 1.08
C PRO A 97 -3.16 -9.22 0.28
N TRP A 98 -3.18 -9.75 -0.94
CA TRP A 98 -4.38 -9.76 -1.81
C TRP A 98 -5.30 -10.96 -1.58
N LYS A 99 -5.00 -11.83 -0.60
CA LYS A 99 -5.69 -13.12 -0.41
C LYS A 99 -7.23 -13.03 -0.39
N ASN A 100 -7.79 -11.98 0.21
CA ASN A 100 -9.24 -11.83 0.37
C ASN A 100 -9.93 -11.40 -0.93
N GLU A 101 -9.21 -10.71 -1.81
CA GLU A 101 -9.74 -10.16 -3.06
C GLU A 101 -8.58 -9.99 -4.05
N ALA A 102 -8.36 -11.02 -4.88
CA ALA A 102 -7.25 -11.08 -5.83
C ALA A 102 -7.73 -11.32 -7.26
N CYS A 103 -7.00 -10.70 -8.18
CA CYS A 103 -7.06 -10.96 -9.61
C CYS A 103 -6.08 -12.04 -10.11
N CYS A 104 -5.25 -12.58 -9.24
CA CYS A 104 -4.29 -13.64 -9.53
C CYS A 104 -4.71 -14.97 -8.89
N THR A 105 -4.09 -16.08 -9.31
CA THR A 105 -4.27 -17.42 -8.70
C THR A 105 -3.05 -17.81 -7.87
N GLU A 106 -3.17 -18.83 -7.02
CA GLU A 106 -2.01 -19.40 -6.30
C GLU A 106 -0.84 -19.74 -7.25
N ASN A 107 -1.12 -20.40 -8.38
CA ASN A 107 -0.10 -20.76 -9.36
C ASN A 107 0.61 -19.53 -9.92
N THR A 108 -0.14 -18.48 -10.28
CA THR A 108 0.43 -17.19 -10.71
C THR A 108 1.41 -16.66 -9.67
N THR A 109 1.05 -16.68 -8.39
CA THR A 109 1.93 -16.15 -7.33
C THR A 109 3.17 -17.00 -7.08
N ARG A 110 3.12 -18.31 -7.36
CA ARG A 110 4.31 -19.18 -7.35
C ARG A 110 5.22 -18.87 -8.52
N ASP A 111 4.65 -18.66 -9.71
CA ASP A 111 5.39 -18.31 -10.91
C ASP A 111 6.11 -16.97 -10.76
N VAL A 112 5.49 -15.96 -10.14
CA VAL A 112 6.10 -14.66 -9.81
C VAL A 112 7.42 -14.81 -9.03
N HIS A 113 7.54 -15.82 -8.17
CA HIS A 113 8.69 -15.97 -7.26
C HIS A 113 9.74 -16.98 -7.75
N HIS A 114 9.33 -17.97 -8.54
CA HIS A 114 10.16 -19.13 -8.87
C HIS A 114 10.43 -19.31 -10.36
N THR A 115 9.77 -18.54 -11.22
CA THR A 115 9.92 -18.68 -12.67
C THR A 115 10.36 -17.36 -13.30
N ALA A 116 10.91 -17.44 -14.51
CA ALA A 116 11.05 -16.29 -15.39
C ALA A 116 9.68 -15.97 -15.98
N MET A 117 8.78 -15.41 -15.17
CA MET A 117 7.45 -15.01 -15.61
C MET A 117 7.60 -14.08 -16.84
N TYR A 118 6.77 -14.29 -17.86
CA TYR A 118 6.89 -13.61 -19.17
C TYR A 118 8.21 -13.84 -19.93
N GLY A 119 9.00 -14.85 -19.55
CA GLY A 119 10.31 -15.11 -20.17
C GLY A 119 11.37 -14.10 -19.75
N PHE A 120 11.16 -13.34 -18.67
CA PHE A 120 12.10 -12.35 -18.17
C PHE A 120 12.76 -12.82 -16.87
N SER A 121 14.09 -12.92 -16.88
CA SER A 121 14.87 -13.20 -15.67
C SER A 121 15.33 -11.91 -15.02
N LEU A 122 15.13 -11.78 -13.70
CA LEU A 122 15.68 -10.66 -12.92
C LEU A 122 17.22 -10.66 -12.87
N ASP A 123 17.86 -11.78 -13.24
CA ASP A 123 19.32 -11.92 -13.33
C ASP A 123 19.83 -11.71 -14.77
N PHE A 124 19.13 -10.94 -15.60
CA PHE A 124 19.50 -10.72 -17.01
C PHE A 124 20.90 -10.12 -17.24
N CYS A 125 21.47 -9.45 -16.23
CA CYS A 125 22.84 -8.89 -16.29
C CYS A 125 23.93 -9.89 -15.88
N GLU A 126 23.58 -11.10 -15.42
CA GLU A 126 24.54 -12.05 -14.85
C GLU A 126 25.59 -12.45 -15.88
N GLU A 127 25.19 -12.67 -17.13
CA GLU A 127 26.12 -13.09 -18.20
C GLU A 127 27.19 -12.04 -18.48
N GLN A 128 26.85 -10.75 -18.44
CA GLN A 128 27.78 -9.65 -18.78
C GLN A 128 28.59 -9.17 -17.58
N THR A 129 28.03 -9.26 -16.37
CA THR A 129 28.63 -8.70 -15.14
C THR A 129 29.22 -9.75 -14.21
N GLY A 130 28.85 -11.02 -14.38
CA GLY A 130 29.13 -12.09 -13.41
C GLY A 130 28.39 -11.93 -12.08
N GLN A 131 27.39 -11.04 -12.00
CA GLN A 131 26.68 -10.71 -10.77
C GLN A 131 25.17 -10.91 -10.95
N LYS A 132 24.58 -11.65 -10.01
CA LYS A 132 23.12 -11.75 -9.86
C LYS A 132 22.56 -10.49 -9.21
N MET A 133 21.30 -10.20 -9.50
CA MET A 133 20.58 -9.15 -8.79
C MET A 133 20.47 -9.53 -7.31
N ARG A 134 20.80 -8.58 -6.41
CA ARG A 134 20.70 -8.80 -4.96
C ARG A 134 19.26 -9.11 -4.57
N ASP A 135 19.06 -10.04 -3.64
CA ASP A 135 17.72 -10.47 -3.21
C ASP A 135 16.86 -9.34 -2.64
N VAL A 136 17.50 -8.36 -1.98
CA VAL A 136 16.79 -7.16 -1.50
C VAL A 136 16.16 -6.34 -2.63
N CYS A 137 16.80 -6.32 -3.80
CA CYS A 137 16.26 -5.67 -4.99
C CYS A 137 15.15 -6.54 -5.63
N LYS A 138 15.38 -7.86 -5.75
CA LYS A 138 14.39 -8.80 -6.29
C LYS A 138 13.05 -8.76 -5.53
N LYS A 139 13.08 -8.56 -4.21
CA LYS A 139 11.86 -8.40 -3.40
C LYS A 139 10.95 -7.26 -3.89
N HIS A 140 11.53 -6.16 -4.38
CA HIS A 140 10.74 -5.07 -4.92
C HIS A 140 10.07 -5.46 -6.25
N PHE A 141 10.78 -6.15 -7.14
CA PHE A 141 10.22 -6.70 -8.37
C PHE A 141 9.12 -7.74 -8.10
N HIS A 142 9.31 -8.64 -7.13
CA HIS A 142 8.25 -9.59 -6.77
C HIS A 142 7.01 -8.88 -6.22
N ARG A 143 7.17 -7.82 -5.42
CA ARG A 143 6.04 -7.04 -4.93
C ARG A 143 5.32 -6.30 -6.06
N ASP A 144 6.07 -5.75 -7.00
CA ASP A 144 5.53 -5.07 -8.18
C ASP A 144 4.73 -6.04 -9.06
N LEU A 145 5.27 -7.23 -9.33
CA LEU A 145 4.56 -8.28 -10.05
C LEU A 145 3.32 -8.77 -9.28
N CYS A 146 3.41 -8.97 -7.96
CA CYS A 146 2.22 -9.30 -7.17
C CYS A 146 1.15 -8.20 -7.28
N PHE A 147 1.54 -6.93 -7.24
CA PHE A 147 0.60 -5.81 -7.41
C PHE A 147 -0.04 -5.85 -8.80
N TYR A 148 0.75 -5.98 -9.86
CA TYR A 148 0.25 -6.04 -11.24
C TYR A 148 -0.72 -7.22 -11.47
N GLU A 149 -0.39 -8.41 -10.96
CA GLU A 149 -1.21 -9.61 -11.15
C GLU A 149 -2.44 -9.68 -10.25
N CYS A 150 -2.32 -9.21 -9.00
CA CYS A 150 -3.32 -9.49 -7.97
C CYS A 150 -4.23 -8.31 -7.63
N GLU A 151 -3.83 -7.05 -7.87
CA GLU A 151 -4.59 -5.88 -7.43
C GLU A 151 -5.93 -5.74 -8.17
N PRO A 152 -7.06 -5.77 -7.46
CA PRO A 152 -8.38 -5.59 -8.09
C PRO A 152 -8.73 -4.12 -8.33
N ASN A 153 -8.08 -3.15 -7.68
CA ASN A 153 -8.47 -1.74 -7.74
C ASN A 153 -7.77 -0.96 -8.87
N ILE A 154 -7.21 -1.64 -9.88
CA ILE A 154 -6.48 -0.98 -10.98
C ILE A 154 -7.37 -0.50 -12.15
N GLY A 155 -8.68 -0.70 -12.04
CA GLY A 155 -9.65 -0.37 -13.09
C GLY A 155 -9.53 1.03 -13.70
N PRO A 156 -9.34 2.12 -12.91
CA PRO A 156 -9.21 3.48 -13.45
C PRO A 156 -7.99 3.73 -14.35
N TRP A 157 -6.96 2.88 -14.26
CA TRP A 157 -5.74 2.97 -15.08
C TRP A 157 -5.71 1.93 -16.20
N SER A 158 -6.73 1.06 -16.29
CA SER A 158 -6.85 0.11 -17.38
C SER A 158 -7.19 0.84 -18.68
N LEU A 159 -6.42 0.55 -19.74
CA LEU A 159 -6.79 0.95 -21.09
C LEU A 159 -7.82 -0.06 -21.59
N ARG A 160 -9.08 0.38 -21.71
CA ARG A 160 -10.20 -0.37 -22.26
C ARG A 160 -10.58 0.15 -23.64
#